data_AF-A0A5K1E2I1-F1
#
_entry.id   AF-A0A5K1E2I1-F1
#
_cell.length_a   1.000
_cell.length_b   1.000
_cell.length_c   1.000
_cell.angle_alpha   90.00
_cell.angle_beta   90.00
_cell.angle_gamma   90.00
#
_symmetry.space_group_name_H-M   'P 1'
#
loop_
_entity.id
_entity.type
_entity.pdbx_description
1 polymer ?
#
loop_
_entity_poly.entity_id
_entity_poly.type
_entity_poly.pdbx_seq_one_letter_code
_entity_poly.pdbx_strand_id
1 'polypeptide(L)'
;IVPDGSNYSLASIQQALDNGIGQKVAIQCSKIYNTSLYQLFRIFFCVDQSDASTIVSCPFVSKYKCPDEVVFSHFDVGMLKGFTALPELNPIKLYPENE
;
A
#
# COMPACT_ATOMS: atom_id res chain seq x y z
N ILE A 1 5.85 9.06 -8.23
CA ILE A 1 5.73 7.73 -7.59
C ILE A 1 4.49 7.09 -8.17
N VAL A 2 4.67 6.08 -9.02
CA VAL A 2 3.59 5.40 -9.74
C VAL A 2 3.84 3.89 -9.69
N PRO A 3 2.82 3.04 -9.88
CA PRO A 3 2.98 1.59 -9.87
C PRO A 3 3.60 1.11 -11.19
N ASP A 4 4.88 1.40 -11.40
CA ASP A 4 5.65 1.06 -12.61
C ASP A 4 6.63 -0.11 -12.40
N GLY A 5 6.64 -0.71 -11.22
CA GLY A 5 7.60 -1.73 -10.84
C GLY A 5 8.98 -1.19 -10.47
N SER A 6 9.16 0.13 -10.47
CA SER A 6 10.41 0.77 -10.05
C SER A 6 10.60 0.68 -8.52
N ASN A 7 11.85 0.83 -8.11
CA ASN A 7 12.23 0.96 -6.71
C ASN A 7 12.19 2.44 -6.31
N TYR A 8 11.61 2.73 -5.16
CA TYR A 8 11.49 4.09 -4.63
C TYR A 8 12.00 4.13 -3.19
N SER A 9 12.69 5.22 -2.83
CA SER A 9 13.06 5.43 -1.45
C SER A 9 11.82 5.60 -0.57
N LEU A 10 11.82 4.95 0.59
CA LEU A 10 10.77 5.05 1.60
C LEU A 10 10.57 6.52 2.03
N ALA A 11 11.66 7.28 2.12
CA ALA A 11 11.63 8.71 2.43
C ALA A 11 10.87 9.51 1.37
N SER A 12 11.08 9.23 0.08
CA SER A 12 10.33 9.88 -1.01
C SER A 12 8.85 9.54 -0.95
N ILE A 13 8.49 8.31 -0.63
CA ILE A 13 7.08 7.89 -0.46
C ILE A 13 6.44 8.61 0.73
N GLN A 14 7.12 8.63 1.87
CA GLN A 14 6.66 9.34 3.07
C GLN A 14 6.44 10.83 2.78
N GLN A 15 7.39 11.48 2.12
CA GLN A 15 7.27 12.89 1.75
C GLN A 15 6.10 13.15 0.78
N ALA A 16 5.90 12.27 -0.21
CA ALA A 16 4.79 12.42 -1.15
C ALA A 16 3.43 12.28 -0.44
N LEU A 17 3.32 11.35 0.50
CA LEU A 17 2.12 11.16 1.32
C LEU A 17 1.88 12.34 2.26
N ASP A 18 2.92 12.80 2.95
CA ASP A 18 2.84 13.96 3.83
C ASP A 18 2.41 15.22 3.06
N ASN A 19 2.91 15.43 1.84
CA ASN A 19 2.51 16.55 0.99
C ASN A 19 1.06 16.43 0.46
N GLY A 20 0.61 15.22 0.14
CA GLY A 20 -0.73 14.98 -0.41
C GLY A 20 -1.84 14.95 0.65
N ILE A 21 -1.53 14.48 1.85
CA ILE A 21 -2.50 14.25 2.94
C ILE A 21 -2.40 15.34 4.01
N GLY A 22 -1.20 15.93 4.20
CA GLY A 22 -0.92 16.90 5.26
C GLY A 22 -0.76 16.28 6.65
N GLN A 23 -0.82 14.95 6.78
CA GLN A 23 -0.69 14.21 8.02
C GLN A 23 0.20 12.99 7.84
N LYS A 24 0.93 12.64 8.92
CA LYS A 24 1.80 11.46 8.90
C LYS A 24 0.98 10.18 8.92
N VAL A 25 1.16 9.37 7.89
CA VAL A 25 0.53 8.05 7.75
C VAL A 25 1.51 6.92 8.05
N ALA A 26 0.95 5.74 8.32
CA ALA A 26 1.73 4.54 8.55
C ALA A 26 1.84 3.72 7.25
N ILE A 27 3.05 3.25 6.93
CA ILE A 27 3.33 2.46 5.73
C ILE A 27 3.71 1.05 6.14
N GLN A 28 3.11 0.05 5.50
CA GLN A 28 3.50 -1.35 5.63
C GLN A 28 3.95 -1.89 4.28
N CYS A 29 5.08 -2.60 4.33
CA CYS A 29 5.64 -3.31 3.20
C CYS A 29 5.53 -4.82 3.41
N SER A 30 5.46 -5.55 2.30
CA SER A 30 5.48 -7.01 2.28
C SER A 30 6.68 -7.50 1.48
N LYS A 31 7.19 -8.68 1.80
CA LYS A 31 8.25 -9.32 1.03
C LYS A 31 7.67 -9.87 -0.26
N ILE A 32 8.30 -9.62 -1.40
CA ILE A 32 7.89 -10.19 -2.69
C ILE A 32 8.29 -11.68 -2.69
N TYR A 33 7.35 -12.56 -3.04
CA TYR A 33 7.55 -14.01 -3.05
C TYR A 33 8.80 -14.41 -3.86
N ASN A 34 9.62 -15.30 -3.30
CA ASN A 34 10.89 -15.78 -3.89
C ASN A 34 11.93 -14.70 -4.22
N THR A 35 11.86 -13.52 -3.60
CA THR A 35 12.90 -12.49 -3.72
C THR A 35 13.35 -12.00 -2.34
N SER A 36 14.42 -11.21 -2.29
CA SER A 36 14.82 -10.44 -1.10
C SER A 36 14.23 -9.03 -1.08
N LEU A 37 13.42 -8.67 -2.06
CA LEU A 37 12.86 -7.34 -2.23
C LEU A 37 11.55 -7.19 -1.44
N TYR A 38 11.25 -5.95 -1.06
CA TYR A 38 10.02 -5.57 -0.41
C TYR A 38 9.22 -4.67 -1.34
N GLN A 39 7.90 -4.82 -1.31
CA GLN A 39 6.96 -3.98 -2.03
C GLN A 39 6.10 -3.16 -1.07
N LEU A 40 5.67 -1.99 -1.55
CA LEU A 40 4.61 -1.23 -0.90
C LEU A 40 3.33 -2.09 -0.84
N PHE A 41 2.72 -2.23 0.35
CA PHE A 41 1.59 -3.13 0.55
C PHE A 41 0.35 -2.44 1.12
N ARG A 42 0.48 -1.72 2.23
CA ARG A 42 -0.64 -0.99 2.85
C ARG A 42 -0.22 0.38 3.31
N ILE A 43 -1.13 1.33 3.21
CA ILE A 43 -1.03 2.65 3.81
C ILE A 43 -2.18 2.77 4.81
N PHE A 44 -1.86 3.10 6.05
CA PHE A 44 -2.82 3.24 7.13
C PHE A 44 -2.96 4.72 7.48
N PHE A 45 -4.19 5.20 7.40
CA PHE A 45 -4.59 6.53 7.81
C PHE A 45 -5.17 6.45 9.22
N CYS A 46 -4.87 7.45 10.04
CA CYS A 46 -5.49 7.61 11.34
C CYS A 46 -6.60 8.65 11.25
N VAL A 47 -7.72 8.37 11.89
CA VAL A 47 -8.91 9.22 11.88
C VAL A 47 -9.23 9.57 13.33
N ASP A 48 -9.64 10.81 13.57
CA ASP A 48 -10.06 11.26 14.89
C ASP A 48 -11.28 10.46 15.36
N GLN A 49 -11.21 9.93 16.57
CA GLN A 49 -12.28 9.11 17.14
C GLN A 49 -13.54 9.93 17.47
N SER A 50 -13.39 11.22 17.69
CA SER A 50 -14.49 12.11 18.08
C SER A 50 -15.45 12.41 16.92
N ASP A 51 -14.95 12.48 15.68
CA ASP A 51 -15.73 12.84 14.50
C ASP A 51 -15.74 11.79 13.38
N ALA A 52 -14.90 10.75 13.49
CA ALA A 52 -14.73 9.66 12.52
C ALA A 52 -14.54 10.13 11.06
N SER A 53 -14.05 11.35 10.85
CA SER A 53 -13.93 11.97 9.51
C SER A 53 -12.66 12.79 9.32
N THR A 54 -12.11 13.37 10.39
CA THR A 54 -10.87 14.14 10.31
C THR A 54 -9.67 13.20 10.28
N ILE A 55 -8.85 13.31 9.23
CA ILE A 55 -7.57 12.60 9.15
C ILE A 55 -6.57 13.29 10.08
N VAL A 56 -5.90 12.49 10.91
CA VAL A 56 -4.90 12.95 11.90
C VAL A 56 -3.60 12.16 11.77
N SER A 57 -2.50 12.73 12.25
CA SER A 57 -1.19 12.04 12.27
C SER A 57 -1.22 10.79 13.16
N CYS A 58 -0.70 9.68 12.64
CA CYS A 58 -0.67 8.42 13.38
C CYS A 58 0.35 8.46 14.55
N PRO A 59 -0.07 8.12 15.79
CA PRO A 59 0.74 8.34 17.00
C PRO A 59 1.97 7.42 17.14
N PHE A 60 2.03 6.27 16.45
CA PHE A 60 3.22 5.39 16.46
C PHE A 60 3.19 4.33 15.35
N VAL A 61 4.31 4.13 14.64
CA VAL A 61 4.40 3.21 13.48
C VAL A 61 5.52 2.17 13.62
N SER A 62 5.85 1.68 14.82
CA SER A 62 7.03 0.81 14.97
C SER A 62 6.87 -0.61 14.41
N LYS A 63 5.63 -1.08 14.20
CA LYS A 63 5.37 -2.48 13.84
C LYS A 63 5.47 -2.77 12.34
N TYR A 64 5.46 -1.74 11.51
CA TYR A 64 5.41 -1.89 10.06
C TYR A 64 6.75 -1.47 9.46
N LYS A 65 7.73 -2.38 9.48
CA LYS A 65 9.07 -2.09 8.96
C LYS A 65 9.08 -2.24 7.44
N CYS A 66 9.27 -1.13 6.75
CA CYS A 66 9.73 -1.09 5.37
C CYS A 66 11.25 -0.91 5.37
N PRO A 67 11.99 -1.51 4.42
CA PRO A 67 13.37 -1.10 4.14
C PRO A 67 13.40 0.30 3.53
N ASP A 68 14.61 0.87 3.41
CA ASP A 68 14.82 2.21 2.85
C ASP A 68 14.39 2.34 1.38
N GLU A 69 14.32 1.22 0.66
CA GLU A 69 13.96 1.16 -0.75
C GLU A 69 12.88 0.09 -0.96
N VAL A 70 11.78 0.46 -1.62
CA VAL A 70 10.62 -0.40 -1.81
C VAL A 70 10.12 -0.36 -3.25
N VAL A 71 9.72 -1.53 -3.75
CA VAL A 71 9.15 -1.68 -5.08
C VAL A 71 7.68 -1.23 -5.06
N PHE A 72 7.29 -0.40 -6.03
CA PHE A 72 5.88 -0.14 -6.30
C PHE A 72 5.42 -0.93 -7.52
N SER A 73 5.02 -2.17 -7.28
CA SER A 73 4.59 -3.11 -8.33
C SER A 73 3.41 -2.55 -9.12
N HIS A 74 3.46 -2.69 -10.46
CA HIS A 74 2.26 -2.56 -11.27
C HIS A 74 1.30 -3.71 -10.97
N PHE A 75 0.00 -3.47 -11.13
CA PHE A 75 -0.99 -4.52 -11.07
C PHE A 75 -1.07 -5.23 -12.42
N ASP A 76 -0.94 -6.56 -12.43
CA ASP A 76 -1.12 -7.39 -13.63
C ASP A 76 -2.20 -8.46 -13.36
N VAL A 77 -3.09 -8.69 -14.34
CA VAL A 77 -4.18 -9.67 -14.22
C VAL A 77 -3.67 -11.11 -14.05
N GLY A 78 -2.45 -11.40 -14.49
CA GLY A 78 -1.75 -12.66 -14.23
C GLY A 78 -1.48 -12.89 -12.74
N MET A 79 -1.35 -11.84 -11.93
CA MET A 79 -1.18 -11.96 -10.47
C MET A 79 -2.41 -12.56 -9.78
N LEU A 80 -3.59 -12.49 -10.41
CA LEU A 80 -4.83 -13.11 -9.90
C LEU A 80 -4.89 -14.62 -10.14
N LYS A 81 -4.10 -15.18 -11.07
CA LYS A 81 -4.16 -16.60 -11.43
C LYS A 81 -3.77 -17.54 -10.29
N GLY A 82 -3.06 -17.05 -9.27
CA GLY A 82 -2.76 -17.81 -8.04
C GLY A 82 -3.90 -17.83 -7.02
N PHE A 83 -4.89 -16.94 -7.13
CA PHE A 83 -6.00 -16.80 -6.18
C PHE A 83 -7.27 -17.57 -6.60
N THR A 84 -7.36 -18.03 -7.85
CA THR A 84 -8.49 -18.84 -8.35
C THR A 84 -8.63 -20.20 -7.66
N ALA A 85 -7.63 -20.64 -6.89
CA ALA A 85 -7.68 -21.86 -6.08
C ALA A 85 -8.28 -21.65 -4.66
N LEU A 86 -8.61 -20.42 -4.26
CA LEU A 86 -9.19 -20.08 -2.95
C LEU A 86 -10.49 -19.27 -3.13
N PRO A 87 -11.66 -19.93 -3.20
CA PRO A 87 -12.95 -19.30 -3.50
C PRO A 87 -13.39 -18.21 -2.50
N GLU A 88 -12.83 -18.20 -1.29
CA GLU A 88 -13.22 -17.28 -0.22
C GLU A 88 -12.47 -15.94 -0.23
N LEU A 89 -11.46 -15.79 -1.08
CA LEU A 89 -10.71 -14.54 -1.25
C LEU A 89 -11.10 -13.91 -2.58
N ASN A 90 -12.26 -13.25 -2.63
CA ASN A 90 -12.67 -12.48 -3.80
C ASN A 90 -11.88 -11.15 -3.81
N PRO A 91 -10.76 -11.00 -4.57
CA PRO A 91 -9.81 -9.94 -4.26
C PRO A 91 -10.30 -8.58 -4.73
N ILE A 92 -11.06 -8.51 -5.83
CA ILE A 92 -11.68 -7.30 -6.36
C ILE A 92 -12.84 -7.75 -7.26
N LYS A 93 -14.09 -7.46 -6.89
CA LYS A 93 -15.15 -7.32 -7.90
C LYS A 93 -14.80 -6.07 -8.71
N LEU A 94 -13.95 -6.22 -9.71
CA LEU A 94 -13.81 -5.21 -10.76
C LEU A 94 -15.18 -5.19 -11.43
N TYR A 95 -16.01 -4.22 -11.07
CA TYR A 95 -17.22 -3.94 -11.81
C TYR A 95 -16.80 -3.84 -13.28
N PRO A 96 -17.40 -4.62 -14.21
CA PRO A 96 -17.17 -4.34 -15.61
C PRO A 96 -17.60 -2.89 -15.82
N GLU A 97 -16.68 -2.07 -16.35
CA GLU A 97 -17.08 -0.80 -16.94
C GLU A 97 -18.13 -1.15 -17.99
N ASN A 98 -19.33 -0.59 -17.82
CA ASN A 98 -20.35 -0.66 -18.85
C ASN A 98 -19.80 0.04 -20.09
N GLU A 99 -19.54 -0.72 -21.15
CA GLU A 99 -19.81 -0.37 -22.55
C GLU A 99 -19.83 -1.62 -23.45
#